data_AF-A0A2D0HB21-F1
#
_entry.id   AF-A0A2D0HB21-F1
#
_cell.length_a   1.000
_cell.length_b   1.000
_cell.length_c   1.000
_cell.angle_alpha   90.00
_cell.angle_beta   90.00
_cell.angle_gamma   90.00
#
_symmetry.space_group_name_H-M   'P 1'
#
loop_
_entity.id
_entity.type
_entity.pdbx_description
1 polymer ?
#
loop_
_entity_poly.entity_id
_entity_poly.type
_entity_poly.pdbx_seq_one_letter_code
_entity_poly.pdbx_strand_id
1 'polypeptide(L)'
;MSQMTLFELPTEFKERLEQLKEAGLERTQAELLLQVELGFALMEHLELDDEPVTAPWAILSGMPLRHPRLQNLNQMERRAIANTRQIVPFSARFAWLGALRSYLRIPLDWRNYHEFTPQNWDSYIINAAKNLRHQVHQDLYERCLNTNLDFRLRKVKRVEAGTTYQFEAKTGEETVIVPVRFTQQQVRNVQIQPLPWFATTRSRTSFSLRISDLELDAAWIDQREEELARQYGWDQTARGHWVDRFRKINFHKVQQNGTLFPQEEQILELDGFTNIAGMVASGKN
;
A
#
# COMPACT_ATOMS: atom_id res chain seq x y z
N MET A 1 -5.05 -11.78 -11.43
CA MET A 1 -4.64 -10.50 -10.84
C MET A 1 -3.26 -10.68 -10.22
N SER A 2 -2.21 -10.12 -10.81
CA SER A 2 -0.87 -10.16 -10.21
C SER A 2 -0.87 -9.22 -9.00
N GLN A 3 -0.88 -9.76 -7.78
CA GLN A 3 -0.68 -8.99 -6.56
C GLN A 3 0.58 -8.12 -6.71
N MET A 4 0.40 -6.79 -6.67
CA MET A 4 1.47 -5.80 -6.66
C MET A 4 2.16 -5.72 -5.29
N THR A 5 2.50 -6.87 -4.71
CA THR A 5 3.24 -6.89 -3.44
C THR A 5 4.72 -6.69 -3.72
N LEU A 6 5.36 -5.85 -2.91
CA LEU A 6 6.80 -5.58 -3.01
C LEU A 6 7.64 -6.78 -2.56
N PHE A 7 7.05 -7.65 -1.77
CA PHE A 7 7.69 -8.80 -1.15
C PHE A 7 7.17 -10.13 -1.71
N GLU A 8 8.00 -11.15 -1.62
CA GLU A 8 7.60 -12.52 -1.84
C GLU A 8 6.80 -13.06 -0.66
N LEU A 9 5.86 -13.97 -0.95
CA LEU A 9 5.22 -14.75 0.11
C LEU A 9 6.26 -15.66 0.76
N PRO A 10 6.20 -15.88 2.08
CA PRO A 10 7.04 -16.87 2.78
C PRO A 10 6.96 -18.24 2.10
N THR A 11 8.08 -18.96 2.07
CA THR A 11 8.18 -20.29 1.45
C THR A 11 7.16 -21.25 2.06
N GLU A 12 7.02 -21.22 3.38
CA GLU A 12 6.09 -22.05 4.14
C GLU A 12 4.63 -21.77 3.77
N PHE A 13 4.30 -20.50 3.47
CA PHE A 13 2.97 -20.12 3.01
C PHE A 13 2.69 -20.69 1.62
N LYS A 14 3.68 -20.63 0.70
CA LYS A 14 3.57 -21.20 -0.64
C LYS A 14 3.45 -22.73 -0.58
N GLU A 15 4.26 -23.40 0.23
CA GLU A 15 4.24 -24.86 0.42
C GLU A 15 2.90 -25.32 0.98
N ARG A 16 2.38 -24.64 2.02
CA ARG A 16 1.08 -25.01 2.58
C ARG A 16 -0.06 -24.81 1.58
N LEU A 17 0.01 -23.77 0.77
CA LEU A 17 -0.97 -23.51 -0.28
C LEU A 17 -1.00 -24.65 -1.31
N GLU A 18 0.16 -25.19 -1.71
CA GLU A 18 0.22 -26.36 -2.59
C GLU A 18 -0.31 -27.64 -1.91
N GLN A 19 0.05 -27.89 -0.65
CA GLN A 19 -0.49 -29.04 0.10
C GLN A 19 -2.03 -29.02 0.21
N LEU A 20 -2.63 -27.85 0.47
CA LEU A 20 -4.09 -27.72 0.53
C LEU A 20 -4.74 -27.98 -0.81
N LYS A 21 -4.08 -27.60 -1.91
CA LYS A 21 -4.56 -27.87 -3.27
C LYS A 21 -4.48 -29.35 -3.62
N GLU A 22 -3.38 -30.02 -3.27
CA GLU A 22 -3.24 -31.47 -3.41
C GLU A 22 -4.30 -32.23 -2.59
N ALA A 23 -4.67 -31.69 -1.42
CA ALA A 23 -5.72 -32.24 -0.57
C ALA A 23 -7.15 -31.98 -1.08
N GLY A 24 -7.32 -31.30 -2.23
CA GLY A 24 -8.59 -31.13 -2.93
C GLY A 24 -9.28 -29.77 -2.72
N LEU A 25 -8.63 -28.80 -2.08
CA LEU A 25 -9.18 -27.44 -1.94
C LEU A 25 -8.82 -26.58 -3.16
N GLU A 26 -9.81 -25.88 -3.73
CA GLU A 26 -9.58 -24.95 -4.85
C GLU A 26 -8.52 -23.91 -4.50
N ARG A 27 -7.66 -23.54 -5.47
CA ARG A 27 -6.52 -22.63 -5.23
C ARG A 27 -6.95 -21.33 -4.55
N THR A 28 -8.04 -20.73 -5.02
CA THR A 28 -8.56 -19.46 -4.52
C THR A 28 -9.15 -19.61 -3.11
N GLN A 29 -9.72 -20.77 -2.80
CA GLN A 29 -10.24 -21.08 -1.47
C GLN A 29 -9.09 -21.35 -0.48
N ALA A 30 -8.05 -22.08 -0.89
CA ALA A 30 -6.86 -22.31 -0.08
C ALA A 30 -6.13 -21.00 0.26
N GLU A 31 -5.97 -20.11 -0.72
CA GLU A 31 -5.38 -18.80 -0.49
C GLU A 31 -6.22 -17.95 0.46
N LEU A 32 -7.53 -17.90 0.23
CA LEU A 32 -8.47 -17.16 1.09
C LEU A 32 -8.50 -17.70 2.52
N LEU A 33 -8.48 -19.03 2.69
CA LEU A 33 -8.43 -19.70 3.99
C LEU A 33 -7.24 -19.20 4.80
N LEU A 34 -6.04 -19.34 4.24
CA LEU A 34 -4.80 -18.94 4.92
C LEU A 34 -4.74 -17.43 5.16
N GLN A 35 -5.22 -16.60 4.23
CA GLN A 35 -5.21 -15.14 4.38
C GLN A 35 -6.15 -14.64 5.47
N VAL A 36 -7.37 -15.18 5.56
CA VAL A 36 -8.33 -14.77 6.60
C VAL A 36 -7.86 -15.21 7.97
N GLU A 37 -7.43 -16.47 8.11
CA GLU A 37 -6.95 -16.99 9.39
C GLU A 37 -5.65 -16.32 9.83
N LEU A 38 -4.74 -15.95 8.92
CA LEU A 38 -3.57 -15.13 9.25
C LEU A 38 -3.97 -13.75 9.79
N GLY A 39 -5.06 -13.17 9.27
CA GLY A 39 -5.63 -11.92 9.80
C GLY A 39 -6.13 -12.08 11.24
N PHE A 40 -6.74 -13.20 11.58
CA PHE A 40 -7.14 -13.50 12.96
C PHE A 40 -5.95 -13.81 13.87
N ALA A 41 -4.98 -14.60 13.38
CA ALA A 41 -3.75 -14.87 14.11
C ALA A 41 -2.96 -13.60 14.42
N LEU A 42 -2.97 -12.60 13.52
CA LEU A 42 -2.40 -11.28 13.81
C LEU A 42 -3.13 -10.59 14.98
N MET A 43 -4.47 -10.62 15.01
CA MET A 43 -5.23 -10.01 16.10
C MET A 43 -4.90 -10.69 17.43
N GLU A 44 -4.82 -12.03 17.45
CA GLU A 44 -4.41 -12.79 18.63
C GLU A 44 -2.98 -12.43 19.08
N HIS A 45 -2.04 -12.30 18.13
CA HIS A 45 -0.66 -11.91 18.43
C HIS A 45 -0.55 -10.50 19.02
N LEU A 46 -1.48 -9.61 18.68
CA LEU A 46 -1.56 -8.25 19.21
C LEU A 46 -2.45 -8.15 20.47
N GLU A 47 -2.90 -9.28 21.00
CA GLU A 47 -3.87 -9.38 22.10
C GLU A 47 -5.17 -8.60 21.80
N LEU A 48 -5.64 -8.60 20.56
CA LEU A 48 -6.88 -7.95 20.09
C LEU A 48 -7.93 -8.99 19.66
N ASP A 49 -7.85 -10.20 20.20
CA ASP A 49 -8.76 -11.31 19.91
C ASP A 49 -10.12 -11.19 20.63
N ASP A 50 -10.23 -10.25 21.56
CA ASP A 50 -11.47 -9.77 22.18
C ASP A 50 -12.26 -8.80 21.30
N GLU A 51 -11.72 -8.40 20.15
CA GLU A 51 -12.41 -7.58 19.15
C GLU A 51 -13.31 -8.41 18.23
N PRO A 52 -14.29 -7.78 17.55
CA PRO A 52 -15.14 -8.46 16.58
C PRO A 52 -14.35 -9.06 15.42
N VAL A 53 -14.87 -10.13 14.80
CA VAL A 53 -14.30 -10.73 13.58
C VAL A 53 -14.20 -9.75 12.41
N THR A 54 -14.89 -8.61 12.48
CA THR A 54 -14.80 -7.51 11.52
C THR A 54 -13.64 -6.57 11.76
N ALA A 55 -12.96 -6.59 12.90
CA ALA A 55 -11.90 -5.64 13.24
C ALA A 55 -10.59 -5.74 12.41
N PRO A 56 -10.15 -6.91 11.88
CA PRO A 56 -8.83 -7.05 11.26
C PRO A 56 -8.52 -6.07 10.13
N TRP A 57 -9.52 -5.66 9.33
CA TRP A 57 -9.28 -4.68 8.25
C TRP A 57 -8.70 -3.37 8.77
N ALA A 58 -9.03 -2.96 10.00
CA ALA A 58 -8.56 -1.72 10.59
C ALA A 58 -7.03 -1.76 10.77
N ILE A 59 -6.49 -2.89 11.24
CA ILE A 59 -5.04 -3.11 11.33
C ILE A 59 -4.42 -3.20 9.94
N LEU A 60 -5.05 -3.92 9.01
CA LEU A 60 -4.55 -4.10 7.64
C LEU A 60 -4.54 -2.78 6.83
N SER A 61 -5.40 -1.82 7.17
CA SER A 61 -5.56 -0.56 6.44
C SER A 61 -4.36 0.39 6.49
N GLY A 62 -3.50 0.28 7.50
CA GLY A 62 -2.46 1.29 7.74
C GLY A 62 -2.95 2.55 8.44
N MET A 63 -4.24 2.67 8.76
CA MET A 63 -4.78 3.85 9.43
C MET A 63 -4.24 3.96 10.87
N PRO A 64 -3.90 5.18 11.33
CA PRO A 64 -3.55 5.40 12.72
C PRO A 64 -4.78 5.16 13.61
N LEU A 65 -4.73 4.10 14.41
CA LEU A 65 -5.78 3.74 15.35
C LEU A 65 -5.35 4.11 16.76
N ARG A 66 -6.20 4.87 17.45
CA ARG A 66 -6.00 5.17 18.87
C ARG A 66 -6.55 4.02 19.71
N HIS A 67 -5.75 2.96 19.86
CA HIS A 67 -6.04 1.83 20.74
C HIS A 67 -4.90 1.63 21.74
N PRO A 68 -5.15 1.44 23.05
CA PRO A 68 -4.08 1.30 24.05
C PRO A 68 -3.03 0.24 23.69
N ARG A 69 -3.48 -0.94 23.22
CA ARG A 69 -2.59 -2.04 22.79
C ARG A 69 -1.75 -1.72 21.53
N LEU A 70 -2.12 -0.70 20.76
CA LEU A 70 -1.40 -0.31 19.53
C LEU A 70 -0.46 0.89 19.72
N GLN A 71 -0.47 1.55 20.89
CA GLN A 71 0.35 2.75 21.12
C GLN A 71 1.83 2.44 21.31
N ASN A 72 2.14 1.28 21.91
CA ASN A 72 3.50 0.91 22.33
C ASN A 72 4.00 -0.38 21.66
N LEU A 73 3.70 -0.55 20.36
CA LEU A 73 4.08 -1.77 19.64
C LEU A 73 5.59 -1.95 19.59
N ASN A 74 6.06 -3.14 19.98
CA ASN A 74 7.44 -3.57 19.88
C ASN A 74 7.84 -3.87 18.42
N GLN A 75 9.12 -4.16 18.18
CA GLN A 75 9.61 -4.38 16.81
C GLN A 75 9.02 -5.62 16.15
N MET A 76 8.76 -6.69 16.92
CA MET A 76 8.17 -7.93 16.41
C MET A 76 6.71 -7.71 16.01
N GLU A 77 5.93 -7.03 16.84
CA GLU A 77 4.52 -6.72 16.54
C GLU A 77 4.38 -5.80 15.31
N ARG A 78 5.26 -4.79 15.19
CA ARG A 78 5.32 -3.94 13.99
C ARG A 78 5.65 -4.75 12.74
N ARG A 79 6.55 -5.73 12.85
CA ARG A 79 6.88 -6.66 11.75
C ARG A 79 5.68 -7.55 11.41
N ALA A 80 5.02 -8.13 12.41
CA ALA A 80 3.84 -8.96 12.24
C ALA A 80 2.74 -8.23 11.45
N ILE A 81 2.47 -6.96 11.79
CA ILE A 81 1.54 -6.10 11.04
C ILE A 81 2.03 -5.89 9.60
N ALA A 82 3.30 -5.54 9.41
CA ALA A 82 3.86 -5.28 8.08
C ALA A 82 3.80 -6.52 7.17
N ASN A 83 4.18 -7.68 7.69
CA ASN A 83 4.13 -8.95 6.98
C ASN A 83 2.71 -9.31 6.58
N THR A 84 1.78 -9.23 7.53
CA THR A 84 0.38 -9.57 7.26
C THR A 84 -0.21 -8.66 6.20
N ARG A 85 0.12 -7.36 6.19
CA ARG A 85 -0.31 -6.42 5.13
C ARG A 85 0.23 -6.77 3.74
N GLN A 86 1.38 -7.44 3.64
CA GLN A 86 1.90 -7.92 2.35
C GLN A 86 1.20 -9.20 1.88
N ILE A 87 0.77 -10.06 2.81
CA ILE A 87 0.18 -11.38 2.50
C ILE A 87 -1.34 -11.27 2.31
N VAL A 88 -2.01 -10.45 3.12
CA VAL A 88 -3.48 -10.33 3.20
C VAL A 88 -3.94 -9.05 2.47
N PRO A 89 -4.57 -9.15 1.29
CA PRO A 89 -4.87 -8.00 0.44
C PRO A 89 -6.17 -7.27 0.83
N PHE A 90 -6.71 -7.48 2.03
CA PHE A 90 -8.05 -7.04 2.44
C PHE A 90 -8.02 -5.80 3.35
N SER A 91 -7.30 -4.75 2.94
CA SER A 91 -7.06 -3.54 3.74
C SER A 91 -8.28 -2.60 3.88
N ALA A 92 -9.39 -2.89 3.19
CA ALA A 92 -10.63 -2.13 3.26
C ALA A 92 -11.76 -2.94 3.92
N ARG A 93 -12.62 -2.28 4.71
CA ARG A 93 -13.74 -2.93 5.44
C ARG A 93 -14.57 -3.85 4.55
N PHE A 94 -15.04 -3.37 3.40
CA PHE A 94 -15.87 -4.17 2.50
C PHE A 94 -15.11 -5.35 1.87
N ALA A 95 -13.80 -5.20 1.59
CA ALA A 95 -12.98 -6.28 1.08
C ALA A 95 -12.82 -7.40 2.12
N TRP A 96 -12.58 -7.02 3.39
CA TRP A 96 -12.52 -7.97 4.51
C TRP A 96 -13.85 -8.67 4.74
N LEU A 97 -14.97 -7.95 4.80
CA LEU A 97 -16.29 -8.56 4.95
C LEU A 97 -16.64 -9.49 3.78
N GLY A 98 -16.25 -9.14 2.55
CA GLY A 98 -16.38 -10.00 1.38
C GLY A 98 -15.53 -11.28 1.47
N ALA A 99 -14.30 -11.14 1.99
CA ALA A 99 -13.41 -12.27 2.28
C ALA A 99 -14.02 -13.19 3.36
N LEU A 100 -14.52 -12.64 4.47
CA LEU A 100 -15.19 -13.41 5.53
C LEU A 100 -16.42 -14.17 5.02
N ARG A 101 -17.26 -13.53 4.19
CA ARG A 101 -18.42 -14.18 3.56
C ARG A 101 -18.00 -15.36 2.69
N SER A 102 -16.90 -15.21 1.96
CA SER A 102 -16.36 -16.25 1.08
C SER A 102 -15.67 -17.36 1.88
N TYR A 103 -14.99 -17.00 2.97
CA TYR A 103 -14.36 -17.92 3.91
C TYR A 103 -15.40 -18.83 4.57
N LEU A 104 -16.56 -18.30 4.97
CA LEU A 104 -17.66 -19.12 5.51
C LEU A 104 -18.22 -20.17 4.53
N ARG A 105 -17.99 -20.03 3.23
CA ARG A 105 -18.39 -21.01 2.21
C ARG A 105 -17.41 -22.18 2.10
N ILE A 106 -16.22 -22.06 2.68
CA ILE A 106 -15.24 -23.16 2.73
C ILE A 106 -15.79 -24.23 3.69
N PRO A 107 -15.69 -25.54 3.36
CA PRO A 107 -16.17 -26.59 4.24
C PRO A 107 -15.58 -26.48 5.65
N LEU A 108 -16.38 -26.83 6.65
CA LEU A 108 -16.03 -26.64 8.06
C LEU A 108 -14.75 -27.38 8.45
N ASP A 109 -14.49 -28.52 7.82
CA ASP A 109 -13.33 -29.37 8.10
C ASP A 109 -12.00 -28.73 7.73
N TRP A 110 -11.98 -27.63 6.98
CA TRP A 110 -10.76 -26.90 6.62
C TRP A 110 -10.48 -25.69 7.52
N ARG A 111 -11.48 -25.25 8.31
CA ARG A 111 -11.47 -23.96 8.99
C ARG A 111 -11.12 -24.08 10.47
N ASN A 112 -10.31 -23.15 10.97
CA ASN A 112 -10.05 -22.97 12.40
C ASN A 112 -11.02 -21.98 13.06
N TYR A 113 -11.77 -21.21 12.28
CA TYR A 113 -12.75 -20.25 12.81
C TYR A 113 -14.10 -20.45 12.13
N HIS A 114 -15.19 -20.57 12.90
CA HIS A 114 -16.48 -20.97 12.33
C HIS A 114 -17.74 -20.56 13.10
N GLU A 115 -17.64 -20.11 14.35
CA GLU A 115 -18.81 -19.73 15.15
C GLU A 115 -19.26 -18.28 14.90
N PHE A 116 -19.50 -17.93 13.63
CA PHE A 116 -20.03 -16.62 13.26
C PHE A 116 -20.84 -16.67 11.97
N THR A 117 -21.78 -15.73 11.84
CA THR A 117 -22.72 -15.69 10.72
C THR A 117 -22.83 -14.30 10.10
N PRO A 118 -23.19 -14.19 8.80
CA PRO A 118 -23.25 -12.89 8.12
C PRO A 118 -24.31 -11.91 8.62
N GLN A 119 -25.23 -12.37 9.47
CA GLN A 119 -26.36 -11.58 9.96
C GLN A 119 -25.94 -10.61 11.06
N ASN A 120 -24.88 -10.89 11.82
CA ASN A 120 -24.46 -10.05 12.95
C ASN A 120 -22.94 -10.12 13.21
N TRP A 121 -22.14 -9.80 12.19
CA TRP A 121 -20.69 -9.90 12.24
C TRP A 121 -20.04 -9.17 13.44
N ASP A 122 -20.54 -7.99 13.80
CA ASP A 122 -19.93 -7.16 14.84
C ASP A 122 -20.20 -7.70 16.27
N SER A 123 -21.08 -8.70 16.42
CA SER A 123 -21.34 -9.35 17.72
C SER A 123 -20.51 -10.62 17.96
N TYR A 124 -19.75 -11.08 16.95
CA TYR A 124 -18.92 -12.27 17.08
C TYR A 124 -17.47 -11.88 17.35
N ILE A 125 -16.93 -12.36 18.46
CA ILE A 125 -15.56 -12.11 18.90
C ILE A 125 -14.61 -13.13 18.28
N ILE A 126 -13.39 -12.71 17.90
CA ILE A 126 -12.41 -13.56 17.22
C ILE A 126 -12.05 -14.78 18.06
N ASN A 127 -11.74 -14.59 19.34
CA ASN A 127 -11.37 -15.68 20.24
C ASN A 127 -12.52 -16.69 20.42
N ALA A 128 -13.75 -16.22 20.57
CA ALA A 128 -14.93 -17.09 20.69
C ALA A 128 -15.19 -17.89 19.40
N ALA A 129 -14.83 -17.34 18.24
CA ALA A 129 -14.95 -18.02 16.96
C ALA A 129 -13.91 -19.12 16.73
N LYS A 130 -12.85 -19.16 17.53
CA LYS A 130 -11.67 -20.02 17.36
C LYS A 130 -11.96 -21.45 17.82
N ASN A 131 -11.72 -22.40 16.92
CA ASN A 131 -11.73 -23.83 17.20
C ASN A 131 -10.57 -24.46 16.45
N LEU A 132 -9.49 -24.71 17.20
CA LEU A 132 -8.23 -25.20 16.68
C LEU A 132 -8.36 -26.65 16.19
N ARG A 133 -8.69 -26.79 14.90
CA ARG A 133 -8.75 -28.08 14.20
C ARG A 133 -7.43 -28.42 13.51
N HIS A 134 -6.68 -27.40 13.07
CA HIS A 134 -5.46 -27.54 12.28
C HIS A 134 -4.29 -26.80 12.94
N GLN A 135 -3.58 -27.47 13.85
CA GLN A 135 -2.39 -26.92 14.52
C GLN A 135 -1.32 -26.48 13.50
N VAL A 136 -1.18 -27.20 12.39
CA VAL A 136 -0.26 -26.87 11.29
C VAL A 136 -0.47 -25.44 10.76
N HIS A 137 -1.71 -24.94 10.76
CA HIS A 137 -2.01 -23.58 10.32
C HIS A 137 -1.53 -22.55 11.34
N GLN A 138 -1.68 -22.81 12.64
CA GLN A 138 -1.22 -21.91 13.70
C GLN A 138 0.29 -21.73 13.66
N ASP A 139 1.03 -22.84 13.57
CA ASP A 139 2.50 -22.79 13.48
C ASP A 139 2.94 -22.07 12.20
N LEU A 140 2.19 -22.22 11.10
CA LEU A 140 2.41 -21.48 9.86
C LEU A 140 2.21 -19.97 10.08
N TYR A 141 1.10 -19.57 10.71
CA TYR A 141 0.80 -18.16 10.93
C TYR A 141 1.83 -17.50 11.81
N GLU A 142 2.24 -18.14 12.91
CA GLU A 142 3.29 -17.63 13.78
C GLU A 142 4.62 -17.42 13.03
N ARG A 143 4.99 -18.35 12.14
CA ARG A 143 6.15 -18.16 11.26
C ARG A 143 5.95 -16.97 10.31
N CYS A 144 4.80 -16.88 9.62
CA CYS A 144 4.51 -15.76 8.73
C CYS A 144 4.54 -14.39 9.41
N LEU A 145 4.11 -14.28 10.67
CA LEU A 145 4.16 -13.03 11.44
C LEU A 145 5.59 -12.60 11.75
N ASN A 146 6.53 -13.54 11.93
CA ASN A 146 7.88 -13.26 12.42
C ASN A 146 8.98 -13.25 11.35
N THR A 147 8.76 -13.91 10.21
CA THR A 147 9.75 -14.06 9.12
C THR A 147 10.16 -12.71 8.52
N ASN A 148 11.41 -12.59 8.09
CA ASN A 148 11.84 -11.48 7.23
C ASN A 148 11.43 -11.78 5.78
N LEU A 149 10.56 -10.94 5.21
CA LEU A 149 10.12 -11.13 3.83
C LEU A 149 11.20 -10.66 2.84
N ASP A 150 11.46 -11.49 1.84
CA ASP A 150 12.36 -11.15 0.74
C ASP A 150 11.69 -10.19 -0.25
N PHE A 151 12.47 -9.23 -0.76
CA PHE A 151 12.00 -8.37 -1.84
C PHE A 151 11.77 -9.18 -3.11
N ARG A 152 10.62 -8.95 -3.75
CA ARG A 152 10.33 -9.57 -5.04
C ARG A 152 11.26 -8.98 -6.10
N LEU A 153 12.24 -9.78 -6.53
CA LEU A 153 13.11 -9.42 -7.64
C LEU A 153 12.32 -9.51 -8.95
N ARG A 154 11.99 -8.36 -9.53
CA ARG A 154 11.44 -8.32 -10.90
C ARG A 154 12.55 -8.63 -11.88
N LYS A 155 12.49 -9.83 -12.49
CA LYS A 155 13.32 -10.13 -13.67
C LYS A 155 12.83 -9.28 -14.83
N VAL A 156 13.46 -8.12 -15.04
CA VAL A 156 13.23 -7.31 -16.24
C VAL A 156 13.84 -8.07 -17.41
N LYS A 157 13.00 -8.57 -18.32
CA LYS A 157 13.49 -9.19 -19.55
C LYS A 157 14.24 -8.12 -20.34
N ARG A 158 15.54 -8.33 -20.55
CA ARG A 158 16.35 -7.42 -21.35
C ARG A 158 15.83 -7.41 -22.79
N VAL A 159 15.92 -6.25 -23.43
CA VAL A 159 15.61 -6.13 -24.86
C VAL A 159 16.58 -6.99 -25.67
N GLU A 160 16.05 -7.72 -26.64
CA GLU A 160 16.78 -8.59 -27.55
C GLU A 160 17.02 -7.87 -28.87
N ALA A 161 18.23 -8.04 -29.42
CA ALA A 161 18.58 -7.44 -30.69
C ALA A 161 17.79 -8.09 -31.82
N GLY A 162 17.28 -7.28 -32.75
CA GLY A 162 16.53 -7.78 -33.90
C GLY A 162 15.08 -8.16 -33.60
N THR A 163 14.63 -8.08 -32.34
CA THR A 163 13.21 -8.24 -31.96
C THR A 163 12.48 -6.91 -32.09
N THR A 164 11.29 -6.92 -32.71
CA THR A 164 10.42 -5.75 -32.81
C THR A 164 9.55 -5.67 -31.56
N TYR A 165 9.63 -4.54 -30.88
CA TYR A 165 8.81 -4.19 -29.72
C TYR A 165 7.81 -3.11 -30.12
N GLN A 166 6.65 -3.08 -29.47
CA GLN A 166 5.64 -2.05 -29.68
C GLN A 166 5.53 -1.20 -28.42
N PHE A 167 5.55 0.12 -28.61
CA PHE A 167 5.39 1.09 -27.54
C PHE A 167 4.23 2.02 -27.89
N GLU A 168 3.35 2.27 -26.93
CA GLU A 168 2.35 3.31 -27.07
C GLU A 168 3.00 4.67 -26.79
N ALA A 169 3.03 5.52 -27.81
CA ALA A 169 3.46 6.91 -27.70
C ALA A 169 2.21 7.80 -27.76
N LYS A 170 1.98 8.59 -26.71
CA LYS A 170 1.00 9.67 -26.76
C LYS A 170 1.63 10.86 -27.49
N THR A 171 1.16 11.13 -28.70
CA THR A 171 1.35 12.43 -29.32
C THR A 171 0.27 13.39 -28.78
N GLY A 172 0.42 14.69 -29.01
CA GLY A 172 -0.57 15.67 -28.53
C GLY A 172 -1.98 15.48 -29.10
N GLU A 173 -2.13 14.67 -30.16
CA GLU A 173 -3.39 14.44 -30.87
C GLU A 173 -3.93 13.01 -30.69
N GLU A 174 -3.07 12.00 -30.57
CA GLU A 174 -3.50 10.61 -30.46
C GLU A 174 -2.47 9.68 -29.77
N THR A 175 -2.89 8.46 -29.45
CA THR A 175 -1.98 7.41 -28.98
C THR A 175 -1.61 6.52 -30.15
N VAL A 176 -0.33 6.55 -30.55
CA VAL A 176 0.19 5.78 -31.69
C VAL A 176 1.03 4.61 -31.18
N ILE A 177 0.85 3.43 -31.79
CA ILE A 177 1.69 2.26 -31.53
C ILE A 177 2.93 2.36 -32.41
N VAL A 178 4.08 2.62 -31.79
CA VAL A 178 5.37 2.76 -32.48
C VAL A 178 6.13 1.43 -32.42
N PRO A 179 6.41 0.78 -33.56
CA PRO A 179 7.31 -0.37 -33.60
C PRO A 179 8.76 0.10 -33.49
N VAL A 180 9.49 -0.43 -32.51
CA VAL A 180 10.91 -0.15 -32.30
C VAL A 180 11.68 -1.46 -32.36
N ARG A 181 12.77 -1.46 -33.12
CA ARG A 181 13.67 -2.60 -33.25
C ARG A 181 15.06 -2.19 -32.81
N PHE A 182 15.62 -2.88 -31.83
CA PHE A 182 16.95 -2.58 -31.33
C PHE A 182 18.02 -3.31 -32.15
N THR A 183 19.08 -2.60 -32.53
CA THR A 183 20.24 -3.19 -33.17
C THR A 183 21.13 -3.92 -32.17
N GLN A 184 21.98 -4.83 -32.64
CA GLN A 184 22.89 -5.57 -31.76
C GLN A 184 23.91 -4.66 -31.06
N GLN A 185 24.28 -3.55 -31.70
CA GLN A 185 25.13 -2.52 -31.11
C GLN A 185 24.40 -1.75 -30.00
N GLN A 186 23.12 -1.40 -30.19
CA GLN A 186 22.32 -0.72 -29.16
C GLN A 186 22.13 -1.61 -27.91
N VAL A 187 21.84 -2.90 -28.10
CA VAL A 187 21.68 -3.85 -26.98
C VAL A 187 23.00 -4.07 -26.23
N ARG A 188 24.14 -4.13 -26.94
CA ARG A 188 25.47 -4.26 -26.32
C ARG A 188 25.93 -2.98 -25.61
N ASN A 189 25.57 -1.82 -26.15
CA ASN A 189 25.93 -0.51 -25.60
C ASN A 189 25.00 -0.03 -24.48
N VAL A 190 23.98 -0.83 -24.10
CA VAL A 190 23.32 -0.71 -22.80
C VAL A 190 24.30 -1.21 -21.73
N GLN A 191 25.48 -0.59 -21.65
CA GLN A 191 26.17 -0.48 -20.39
C GLN A 191 25.17 0.17 -19.45
N ILE A 192 24.98 -0.49 -18.30
CA ILE A 192 24.18 -0.02 -17.19
C ILE A 192 24.57 1.43 -16.96
N GLN A 193 23.83 2.39 -17.53
CA GLN A 193 23.94 3.74 -17.06
C GLN A 193 23.48 3.63 -15.61
N PRO A 194 24.36 3.87 -14.62
CA PRO A 194 23.88 3.95 -13.26
C PRO A 194 22.77 5.00 -13.30
N LEU A 195 21.55 4.61 -12.93
CA LEU A 195 20.44 5.55 -12.80
C LEU A 195 20.98 6.69 -11.92
N PRO A 196 21.23 7.90 -12.45
CA PRO A 196 22.05 8.90 -11.76
C PRO A 196 21.38 9.41 -10.49
N TRP A 197 20.11 9.06 -10.28
CA TRP A 197 19.26 9.62 -9.25
C TRP A 197 19.21 8.81 -7.96
N PHE A 198 19.71 7.56 -7.92
CA PHE A 198 19.71 6.74 -6.71
C PHE A 198 21.01 5.92 -6.56
N ALA A 199 22.13 6.60 -6.31
CA ALA A 199 23.40 5.93 -6.04
C ALA A 199 23.59 5.51 -4.57
N THR A 200 22.86 6.12 -3.63
CA THR A 200 22.96 5.88 -2.19
C THR A 200 21.65 6.24 -1.48
N THR A 201 21.44 5.69 -0.28
CA THR A 201 20.44 6.17 0.68
C THR A 201 20.71 7.65 0.94
N ARG A 202 19.96 8.55 0.29
CA ARG A 202 20.05 9.98 0.58
C ARG A 202 19.41 10.22 1.94
N SER A 203 20.23 10.45 2.96
CA SER A 203 19.78 11.17 4.14
C SER A 203 19.35 12.56 3.66
N ARG A 204 18.05 12.83 3.67
CA ARG A 204 17.54 14.15 3.32
C ARG A 204 17.88 15.08 4.50
N THR A 205 18.77 16.05 4.28
CA THR A 205 19.00 17.12 5.25
C THR A 205 17.70 17.92 5.39
N SER A 206 17.37 18.32 6.62
CA SER A 206 16.20 19.17 6.85
C SER A 206 16.27 20.39 5.94
N PHE A 207 15.13 20.78 5.40
CA PHE A 207 15.01 22.01 4.63
C PHE A 207 13.77 22.77 5.07
N SER A 208 13.93 24.08 5.14
CA SER A 208 12.88 25.00 5.57
C SER A 208 12.38 25.75 4.35
N LEU A 209 11.06 25.79 4.21
CA LEU A 209 10.39 26.48 3.12
C LEU A 209 9.44 27.52 3.69
N ARG A 210 9.51 28.76 3.20
CA ARG A 210 8.50 29.77 3.51
C ARG A 210 7.38 29.67 2.49
N ILE A 211 6.14 29.70 2.95
CA ILE A 211 4.98 29.70 2.05
C ILE A 211 4.97 30.91 1.13
N SER A 212 5.45 32.06 1.59
CA SER A 212 5.64 33.25 0.74
C SER A 212 6.50 32.98 -0.50
N ASP A 213 7.48 32.08 -0.40
CA ASP A 213 8.38 31.77 -1.50
C ASP A 213 7.67 30.92 -2.56
N LEU A 214 6.72 30.06 -2.14
CA LEU A 214 5.87 29.29 -3.05
C LEU A 214 4.82 30.13 -3.76
N GLU A 215 4.39 31.25 -3.19
CA GLU A 215 3.44 32.16 -3.86
C GLU A 215 4.03 32.77 -5.13
N LEU A 216 5.33 33.05 -5.15
CA LEU A 216 6.03 33.56 -6.34
C LEU A 216 6.09 32.51 -7.45
N ASP A 217 6.44 31.27 -7.10
CA ASP A 217 6.45 30.14 -8.04
C ASP A 217 5.04 29.86 -8.58
N ALA A 218 4.03 29.92 -7.71
CA ALA A 218 2.63 29.75 -8.09
C ALA A 218 2.15 30.83 -9.07
N ALA A 219 2.51 32.09 -8.82
CA ALA A 219 2.18 33.20 -9.70
C ALA A 219 2.84 33.05 -11.08
N TRP A 220 4.08 32.55 -11.11
CA TRP A 220 4.77 32.25 -12.36
C TRP A 220 4.08 31.12 -13.14
N ILE A 221 3.63 30.04 -12.46
CA ILE A 221 2.92 28.93 -13.11
C ILE A 221 1.58 29.43 -13.68
N ASP A 222 0.80 30.19 -12.89
CA ASP A 222 -0.47 30.77 -13.35
C ASP A 222 -0.27 31.66 -14.59
N GLN A 223 0.77 32.50 -14.60
CA GLN A 223 1.12 33.33 -15.76
C GLN A 223 1.47 32.45 -16.98
N ARG A 224 2.26 31.39 -16.77
CA ARG A 224 2.69 30.49 -17.85
C ARG A 224 1.52 29.72 -18.46
N GLU A 225 0.59 29.26 -17.64
CA GLU A 225 -0.65 28.62 -18.09
C GLU A 225 -1.51 29.60 -18.90
N GLU A 226 -1.59 30.86 -18.48
CA GLU A 226 -2.33 31.88 -19.21
C GLU A 226 -1.69 32.22 -20.57
N GLU A 227 -0.36 32.33 -20.63
CA GLU A 227 0.38 32.50 -21.90
C GLU A 227 0.14 31.34 -22.86
N LEU A 228 0.21 30.10 -22.37
CA LEU A 228 -0.04 28.90 -23.18
C LEU A 228 -1.49 28.83 -23.65
N ALA A 229 -2.45 29.17 -22.79
CA ALA A 229 -3.86 29.20 -23.16
C ALA A 229 -4.18 30.26 -24.21
N ARG A 230 -3.49 31.41 -24.23
CA ARG A 230 -3.61 32.40 -25.32
C ARG A 230 -3.12 31.83 -26.65
N GLN A 231 -2.15 30.92 -26.63
CA GLN A 231 -1.56 30.32 -27.83
C GLN A 231 -2.34 29.10 -28.35
N TYR A 232 -2.85 28.25 -27.45
CA TYR A 232 -3.40 26.93 -27.79
C TYR A 232 -4.86 26.71 -27.36
N GLY A 233 -5.46 27.66 -26.64
CA GLY A 233 -6.79 27.50 -26.05
C GLY A 233 -6.77 26.78 -24.69
N TRP A 234 -7.81 27.04 -23.88
CA TRP A 234 -7.97 26.43 -22.55
C TRP A 234 -8.40 24.96 -22.61
N ASP A 235 -8.84 24.47 -23.77
CA ASP A 235 -9.12 23.06 -24.02
C ASP A 235 -7.84 22.20 -24.01
N GLN A 236 -6.69 22.80 -24.35
CA GLN A 236 -5.38 22.13 -24.37
C GLN A 236 -4.49 22.48 -23.17
N THR A 237 -4.93 23.42 -22.33
CA THR A 237 -4.14 23.96 -21.22
C THR A 237 -4.93 23.89 -19.93
N ALA A 238 -4.40 23.26 -18.89
CA ALA A 238 -5.08 23.19 -17.60
C ALA A 238 -5.06 24.55 -16.90
N ARG A 239 -6.17 24.92 -16.24
CA ARG A 239 -6.25 26.12 -15.39
C ARG A 239 -6.07 25.72 -13.93
N GLY A 240 -4.88 25.95 -13.41
CA GLY A 240 -4.48 25.55 -12.07
C GLY A 240 -5.00 26.46 -10.97
N HIS A 241 -4.98 27.79 -11.16
CA HIS A 241 -5.21 28.77 -10.09
C HIS A 241 -4.31 28.48 -8.88
N TRP A 242 -3.03 28.31 -9.14
CA TRP A 242 -2.04 27.83 -8.19
C TRP A 242 -1.91 28.77 -7.01
N VAL A 243 -1.92 30.09 -7.21
CA VAL A 243 -1.87 31.06 -6.10
C VAL A 243 -3.04 30.86 -5.12
N ASP A 244 -4.25 30.68 -5.63
CA ASP A 244 -5.45 30.45 -4.79
C ASP A 244 -5.42 29.08 -4.09
N ARG A 245 -4.78 28.08 -4.70
CA ARG A 245 -4.60 26.76 -4.09
C ARG A 245 -3.57 26.81 -2.96
N PHE A 246 -2.44 27.49 -3.17
CA PHE A 246 -1.41 27.63 -2.14
C PHE A 246 -1.92 28.44 -0.95
N ARG A 247 -2.71 29.49 -1.17
CA ARG A 247 -3.33 30.27 -0.07
C ARG A 247 -4.34 29.48 0.77
N LYS A 248 -4.85 28.35 0.25
CA LYS A 248 -5.72 27.44 1.02
C LYS A 248 -4.91 26.47 1.88
N ILE A 249 -3.61 26.35 1.67
CA ILE A 249 -2.75 25.49 2.48
C ILE A 249 -2.53 26.17 3.83
N ASN A 250 -3.20 25.65 4.84
CA ASN A 250 -3.01 26.03 6.23
C ASN A 250 -2.45 24.84 7.00
N PHE A 251 -1.34 25.04 7.71
CA PHE A 251 -0.79 24.07 8.65
C PHE A 251 -0.84 24.67 10.05
N HIS A 252 -1.20 23.83 11.01
CA HIS A 252 -1.15 24.17 12.43
C HIS A 252 -0.28 23.14 13.13
N LYS A 253 0.64 23.63 13.98
CA LYS A 253 1.34 22.76 14.92
C LYS A 253 0.40 22.48 16.09
N VAL A 254 0.08 21.21 16.30
CA VAL A 254 -0.73 20.75 17.45
C VAL A 254 0.22 20.46 18.61
N GLN A 255 -0.04 21.07 19.76
CA GLN A 255 0.68 20.84 21.00
C GLN A 255 0.35 19.44 21.57
N GLN A 256 1.21 18.91 22.44
CA GLN A 256 0.99 17.60 23.09
C GLN A 256 -0.32 17.52 23.90
N ASN A 257 -0.82 18.67 24.37
CA ASN A 257 -2.11 18.81 25.07
C ASN A 257 -3.31 18.98 24.13
N GLY A 258 -3.12 18.94 22.80
CA GLY A 258 -4.17 19.07 21.79
C GLY A 258 -4.56 20.51 21.42
N THR A 259 -3.89 21.53 21.95
CA THR A 259 -4.13 22.93 21.56
C THR A 259 -3.28 23.34 20.37
N LEU A 260 -3.65 24.42 19.68
CA LEU A 260 -2.90 24.96 18.54
C LEU A 260 -1.90 26.01 19.03
N PHE A 261 -0.70 26.03 18.45
CA PHE A 261 0.19 27.19 18.63
C PHE A 261 -0.44 28.45 18.01
N PRO A 262 -0.28 29.64 18.62
CA PRO A 262 -0.58 30.91 17.97
C PRO A 262 0.19 30.99 16.65
N GLN A 263 -0.51 31.33 15.57
CA GLN A 263 0.00 31.28 14.21
C GLN A 263 1.01 32.43 13.99
N GLU A 264 2.29 32.18 14.22
CA GLU A 264 3.32 33.22 14.02
C GLU A 264 4.36 32.91 12.93
N GLU A 265 4.48 31.67 12.43
CA GLU A 265 5.49 31.38 11.41
C GLU A 265 4.98 30.52 10.23
N GLN A 266 5.09 31.07 9.02
CA GLN A 266 4.82 30.42 7.73
C GLN A 266 6.03 29.62 7.20
N ILE A 267 6.94 29.21 8.09
CA ILE A 267 8.09 28.38 7.74
C ILE A 267 7.73 26.93 8.01
N LEU A 268 7.63 26.13 6.94
CA LEU A 268 7.51 24.69 7.01
C LEU A 268 8.91 24.08 6.96
N GLU A 269 9.40 23.61 8.11
CA GLU A 269 10.61 22.80 8.17
C GLU A 269 10.25 21.32 7.99
N LEU A 270 10.81 20.71 6.96
CA LEU A 270 10.65 19.29 6.67
C LEU A 270 11.95 18.56 7.03
N ASP A 271 11.96 17.96 8.21
CA ASP A 271 13.05 17.11 8.68
C ASP A 271 12.70 15.63 8.49
N GLY A 272 13.52 14.90 7.72
CA GLY A 272 13.31 13.49 7.41
C GLY A 272 12.13 13.19 6.47
N PHE A 273 11.29 12.23 6.84
CA PHE A 273 10.14 11.77 6.06
C PHE A 273 8.82 12.20 6.72
N THR A 274 8.02 12.99 6.01
CA THR A 274 6.66 13.31 6.44
C THR A 274 5.66 12.43 5.70
N ASN A 275 4.95 11.57 6.42
CA ASN A 275 3.84 10.80 5.87
C ASN A 275 2.58 11.67 5.86
N ILE A 276 2.15 12.14 4.68
CA ILE A 276 0.90 12.88 4.52
C ILE A 276 -0.24 11.86 4.40
N ALA A 277 -0.94 11.61 5.50
CA ALA A 277 -2.16 10.82 5.50
C ALA A 277 -3.36 11.67 5.05
N GLY A 278 -4.21 11.14 4.17
CA GLY A 278 -5.45 11.82 3.76
C GLY A 278 -6.33 10.92 2.89
N MET A 279 -7.64 11.19 2.85
CA MET A 279 -8.60 10.44 2.04
C MET A 279 -8.33 10.55 0.53
N VAL A 280 -8.78 9.57 -0.27
CA VAL A 280 -8.73 9.66 -1.74
C VAL A 280 -9.41 10.98 -2.18
N ALA A 281 -8.79 11.70 -3.13
CA ALA A 281 -9.17 13.05 -3.59
C ALA A 281 -8.92 14.23 -2.64
N SER A 282 -8.20 14.06 -1.52
CA SER A 282 -7.82 15.17 -0.63
C SER A 282 -6.69 16.07 -1.15
N GLY A 283 -6.36 16.01 -2.45
CA GLY A 283 -5.30 16.84 -3.05
C GLY A 283 -3.87 16.50 -2.63
N LYS A 284 -3.54 15.22 -2.34
CA LYS A 284 -2.18 14.78 -1.97
C LYS A 284 -1.19 14.69 -3.14
N ASN A 285 -1.65 14.94 -4.37
CA ASN A 285 -0.82 14.91 -5.58
C ASN A 285 -0.33 16.31 -5.90
#